data_AF-A0A6B3M3L2-F1
#
_entry.id   AF-A0A6B3M3L2-F1
#
_cell.length_a   1.000
_cell.length_b   1.000
_cell.length_c   1.000
_cell.angle_alpha   90.00
_cell.angle_beta   90.00
_cell.angle_gamma   90.00
#
_symmetry.space_group_name_H-M   'P 1'
#
loop_
_entity.id
_entity.type
_entity.pdbx_description
1 polymer ?
#
loop_
_entity_poly.entity_id
_entity_poly.type
_entity_poly.pdbx_seq_one_letter_code
_entity_poly.pdbx_strand_id
1 'polypeptide(L)'
;MTIEADAILTEEIRVRGTVQGVGFRPTVYRLAKACGLKGEVYNDAQGVLIRAVGSTESLDKFVERLQQESPPLARIESITRSPYTDDRTFDDFVIVKSFSGVVSTEIAPDAATCPQCVEEIFNPLTRWYRYPFTNCTNCGPRLSIIRAIPYDRENTSMAAFSICQDCASEYSEVENRRFHAQPIACYRCGPKAWLERADGKPITASMFSMLDDVDAVCTLLQKGEIVAIKGLGGFHLACDATNETAVQKLRQRKHRYHKPFALMARDMAVIEQYCNPNSQERELLVSSAAPIVLMPVIGGGGEGETRRGGDAETRRWGDGERGRGGDAETRRWGDGERGRRGDAETRRRGDGERGRGGRGGGGGEWGGGGGGEGGGGGGGGGGGGGRGGGGEVGRWGEGGRGRRFFRSYISWSSNGKILYKR
;
A
#
# COMPACT_ATOMS: atom_id res chain seq x y z
N MET A 1 23.61 -52.23 21.18
CA MET A 1 23.07 -51.12 20.39
C MET A 1 23.97 -49.91 20.64
N THR A 2 24.86 -49.60 19.72
CA THR A 2 25.45 -48.27 19.64
C THR A 2 24.33 -47.29 19.27
N ILE A 3 24.19 -46.21 20.03
CA ILE A 3 23.45 -45.05 19.54
C ILE A 3 24.40 -44.38 18.55
N GLU A 4 24.09 -44.45 17.27
CA GLU A 4 24.83 -43.66 16.28
C GLU A 4 24.57 -42.18 16.60
N ALA A 5 25.64 -41.42 16.80
CA ALA A 5 25.53 -40.00 17.07
C ALA A 5 25.03 -39.32 15.79
N ASP A 6 23.77 -38.90 15.83
CA ASP A 6 23.04 -38.35 14.68
C ASP A 6 23.86 -37.24 14.02
N ALA A 7 24.20 -37.42 12.75
CA ALA A 7 25.26 -36.65 12.11
C ALA A 7 24.88 -35.17 12.03
N ILE A 8 25.60 -34.32 12.74
CA ILE A 8 25.40 -32.87 12.68
C ILE A 8 25.91 -32.37 11.33
N LEU A 9 24.99 -32.00 10.46
CA LEU A 9 25.23 -31.44 9.14
C LEU A 9 25.03 -29.93 9.18
N THR A 10 25.77 -29.21 8.33
CA THR A 10 25.46 -27.82 7.99
C THR A 10 24.96 -27.77 6.56
N GLU A 11 23.75 -27.24 6.36
CA GLU A 11 23.16 -27.03 5.05
C GLU A 11 23.00 -25.54 4.74
N GLU A 12 23.19 -25.19 3.47
CA GLU A 12 22.69 -23.97 2.89
C GLU A 12 21.38 -24.26 2.13
N ILE A 13 20.30 -23.64 2.58
CA ILE A 13 18.93 -23.81 2.10
C ILE A 13 18.49 -22.50 1.43
N ARG A 14 18.37 -22.56 0.10
CA ARG A 14 17.96 -21.47 -0.77
C ARG A 14 16.45 -21.52 -0.99
N VAL A 15 15.73 -20.43 -0.67
CA VAL A 15 14.29 -20.31 -0.92
C VAL A 15 14.02 -19.20 -1.94
N ARG A 16 13.20 -19.48 -2.97
CA ARG A 16 12.82 -18.55 -4.05
C ARG A 16 11.31 -18.39 -4.21
N GLY A 17 10.91 -17.30 -4.86
CA GLY A 17 9.52 -16.84 -5.03
C GLY A 17 9.25 -15.52 -4.30
N THR A 18 7.98 -15.18 -4.08
CA THR A 18 7.56 -14.07 -3.21
C THR A 18 7.83 -14.40 -1.73
N VAL A 19 9.09 -14.24 -1.31
CA VAL A 19 9.57 -14.52 0.06
C VAL A 19 10.20 -13.33 0.77
N GLN A 20 10.31 -12.16 0.11
CA GLN A 20 10.81 -10.92 0.75
C GLN A 20 9.68 -9.97 1.15
N GLY A 21 9.83 -9.33 2.30
CA GLY A 21 8.84 -8.41 2.89
C GLY A 21 7.61 -9.05 3.53
N VAL A 22 7.41 -10.36 3.33
CA VAL A 22 6.23 -11.13 3.78
C VAL A 22 6.33 -11.68 5.22
N GLY A 23 7.29 -11.21 6.02
CA GLY A 23 7.56 -11.77 7.36
C GLY A 23 8.37 -13.08 7.36
N PHE A 24 8.97 -13.48 6.23
CA PHE A 24 9.63 -14.78 6.08
C PHE A 24 10.82 -15.00 7.04
N ARG A 25 11.67 -13.99 7.26
CA ARG A 25 12.83 -14.07 8.19
C ARG A 25 12.39 -14.36 9.64
N PRO A 26 11.40 -13.65 10.23
CA PRO A 26 10.72 -14.04 11.47
C PRO A 26 10.23 -15.50 11.51
N THR A 27 9.52 -15.97 10.48
CA THR A 27 9.02 -17.35 10.43
C THR A 27 10.15 -18.37 10.39
N VAL A 28 11.19 -18.16 9.58
CA VAL A 28 12.40 -19.00 9.54
C VAL A 28 13.05 -19.07 10.93
N TYR A 29 13.27 -17.93 11.58
CA TYR A 29 13.86 -17.87 12.92
C TYR A 29 13.04 -18.66 13.95
N ARG A 30 11.71 -18.45 14.00
CA ARG A 30 10.79 -19.17 14.89
C ARG A 30 10.83 -20.68 14.64
N LEU A 31 10.79 -21.10 13.38
CA LEU A 31 10.78 -22.51 12.99
C LEU A 31 12.12 -23.19 13.29
N ALA A 32 13.25 -22.54 12.99
CA ALA A 32 14.58 -23.07 13.26
C ALA A 32 14.80 -23.30 14.76
N LYS A 33 14.49 -22.29 15.58
CA LYS A 33 14.51 -22.39 17.06
C LYS A 33 13.60 -23.53 17.56
N ALA A 34 12.38 -23.64 17.02
CA ALA A 34 11.43 -24.69 17.37
C ALA A 34 11.80 -26.10 16.85
N CYS A 35 12.79 -26.22 15.96
CA CYS A 35 13.42 -27.47 15.54
C CYS A 35 14.82 -27.69 16.14
N GLY A 36 15.25 -26.84 17.10
CA GLY A 36 16.56 -26.96 17.75
C GLY A 36 17.77 -26.60 16.88
N LEU A 37 17.53 -26.02 15.69
CA LEU A 37 18.58 -25.67 14.72
C LEU A 37 19.34 -24.41 15.13
N LYS A 38 20.62 -24.36 14.76
CA LYS A 38 21.49 -23.16 14.85
C LYS A 38 21.84 -22.66 13.44
N GLY A 39 22.27 -21.41 13.26
CA GLY A 39 22.54 -20.89 11.92
C GLY A 39 22.27 -19.40 11.69
N GLU A 40 22.09 -19.02 10.43
CA GLU A 40 21.77 -17.64 10.04
C GLU A 40 20.70 -17.60 8.93
N VAL A 41 19.86 -16.55 8.92
CA VAL A 41 18.95 -16.25 7.81
C VAL A 41 19.08 -14.81 7.35
N TYR A 42 19.11 -14.60 6.03
CA TYR A 42 19.13 -13.27 5.41
C TYR A 42 18.37 -13.22 4.08
N ASN A 43 17.97 -12.00 3.69
CA ASN A 43 17.55 -11.72 2.31
C ASN A 43 18.81 -11.49 1.47
N ASP A 44 18.78 -11.87 0.20
CA ASP A 44 19.76 -11.39 -0.77
C ASP A 44 19.07 -11.00 -2.09
N ALA A 45 19.81 -10.95 -3.20
CA ALA A 45 19.22 -10.62 -4.50
C ALA A 45 18.54 -11.80 -5.21
N GLN A 46 18.66 -13.04 -4.70
CA GLN A 46 18.06 -14.25 -5.27
C GLN A 46 16.90 -14.84 -4.45
N GLY A 47 16.74 -14.47 -3.18
CA GLY A 47 15.59 -14.89 -2.38
C GLY A 47 15.80 -14.68 -0.89
N VAL A 48 15.50 -15.73 -0.12
CA VAL A 48 16.01 -15.89 1.24
C VAL A 48 17.08 -16.97 1.20
N LEU A 49 18.18 -16.74 1.90
CA LEU A 49 19.17 -17.76 2.20
C LEU A 49 19.14 -18.08 3.68
N ILE A 50 19.18 -19.36 3.97
CA ILE A 50 19.17 -19.93 5.32
C ILE A 50 20.40 -20.83 5.39
N ARG A 51 21.21 -20.70 6.43
CA ARG A 51 22.20 -21.69 6.81
C ARG A 51 21.73 -22.32 8.11
N ALA A 52 21.76 -23.64 8.17
CA ALA A 52 21.21 -24.39 9.29
C ALA A 52 22.14 -25.53 9.69
N VAL A 53 22.43 -25.63 10.99
CA VAL A 53 23.18 -26.69 11.64
C VAL A 53 22.20 -27.53 12.47
N GLY A 54 22.23 -28.84 12.28
CA GLY A 54 21.43 -29.80 13.05
C GLY A 54 21.61 -31.21 12.51
N SER A 55 20.85 -32.17 13.04
CA SER A 55 20.76 -33.49 12.41
C SER A 55 19.80 -33.50 11.22
N THR A 56 19.91 -34.52 10.38
CA THR A 56 19.09 -34.69 9.18
C THR A 56 17.58 -34.63 9.49
N GLU A 57 17.10 -35.30 10.55
CA GLU A 57 15.68 -35.24 10.95
C GLU A 57 15.25 -33.79 11.27
N SER A 58 16.09 -33.04 11.99
CA SER A 58 15.78 -31.66 12.39
C SER A 58 15.74 -30.71 11.19
N LEU A 59 16.61 -30.93 10.20
CA LEU A 59 16.66 -30.17 8.95
C LEU A 59 15.48 -30.50 8.03
N ASP A 60 15.15 -31.78 7.85
CA ASP A 60 14.01 -32.25 7.05
C ASP A 60 12.68 -31.70 7.62
N LYS A 61 12.48 -31.86 8.93
CA LYS A 61 11.32 -31.36 9.68
C LYS A 61 11.21 -29.83 9.65
N PHE A 62 12.33 -29.11 9.64
CA PHE A 62 12.33 -27.67 9.44
C PHE A 62 11.88 -27.28 8.03
N VAL A 63 12.34 -27.97 6.99
CA VAL A 63 11.96 -27.69 5.60
C VAL A 63 10.48 -28.02 5.35
N GLU A 64 9.97 -29.13 5.89
CA GLU A 64 8.55 -29.48 5.85
C GLU A 64 7.70 -28.38 6.51
N ARG A 65 8.03 -27.99 7.75
CA ARG A 65 7.31 -26.93 8.48
C ARG A 65 7.45 -25.57 7.82
N LEU A 66 8.54 -25.28 7.11
CA LEU A 66 8.71 -24.02 6.38
C LEU A 66 7.77 -23.92 5.16
N GLN A 67 7.37 -25.05 4.57
CA GLN A 67 6.32 -25.10 3.55
C GLN A 67 4.93 -24.95 4.19
N GLN A 68 4.65 -25.73 5.24
CA GLN A 68 3.33 -25.79 5.89
C GLN A 68 2.96 -24.52 6.69
N GLU A 69 3.89 -23.97 7.47
CA GLU A 69 3.71 -22.77 8.32
C GLU A 69 4.21 -21.48 7.62
N SER A 70 4.20 -21.44 6.29
CA SER A 70 4.65 -20.27 5.52
C SER A 70 3.79 -19.01 5.78
N PRO A 71 4.37 -17.79 5.76
CA PRO A 71 3.62 -16.57 6.07
C PRO A 71 2.42 -16.33 5.12
N PRO A 72 1.31 -15.69 5.56
CA PRO A 72 0.10 -15.54 4.73
C PRO A 72 0.24 -14.71 3.44
N LEU A 73 1.34 -13.97 3.27
CA LEU A 73 1.66 -13.24 2.04
C LEU A 73 2.79 -13.89 1.24
N ALA A 74 3.39 -14.97 1.74
CA ALA A 74 4.50 -15.65 1.10
C ALA A 74 4.03 -16.62 0.03
N ARG A 75 4.84 -16.77 -1.02
CA ARG A 75 4.72 -17.85 -2.00
C ARG A 75 6.10 -18.44 -2.26
N ILE A 76 6.31 -19.66 -1.78
CA ILE A 76 7.51 -20.44 -2.09
C ILE A 76 7.30 -21.09 -3.46
N GLU A 77 8.21 -20.84 -4.39
CA GLU A 77 8.22 -21.49 -5.71
C GLU A 77 9.19 -22.67 -5.75
N SER A 78 10.32 -22.54 -5.06
CA SER A 78 11.32 -23.60 -4.93
C SER A 78 12.12 -23.46 -3.65
N ILE A 79 12.51 -24.61 -3.10
CA ILE A 79 13.53 -24.76 -2.06
C ILE A 79 14.64 -25.62 -2.66
N THR A 80 15.90 -25.20 -2.51
CA THR A 80 17.08 -25.97 -2.90
C THR A 80 17.98 -26.12 -1.69
N ARG A 81 18.38 -27.34 -1.38
CA ARG A 81 19.29 -27.68 -0.27
C ARG A 81 20.64 -28.08 -0.83
N SER A 82 21.71 -27.69 -0.16
CA SER A 82 23.10 -28.04 -0.52
C SER A 82 23.96 -28.11 0.74
N PRO A 83 24.92 -29.04 0.84
CA PRO A 83 25.88 -29.05 1.94
C PRO A 83 26.65 -27.72 2.01
N TYR A 84 26.81 -27.18 3.21
CA TYR A 84 27.65 -26.01 3.47
C TYR A 84 29.04 -26.49 3.94
N THR A 85 30.09 -26.07 3.23
CA THR A 85 31.45 -26.63 3.37
C THR A 85 32.48 -25.61 3.89
N ASP A 86 32.03 -24.61 4.64
CA ASP A 86 32.85 -23.56 5.27
C ASP A 86 32.76 -23.71 6.80
N ASP A 87 33.90 -23.65 7.48
CA ASP A 87 34.11 -24.08 8.88
C ASP A 87 33.49 -23.14 9.94
N ARG A 88 32.41 -22.44 9.60
CA ARG A 88 31.68 -21.55 10.51
C ARG A 88 30.94 -22.34 11.58
N THR A 89 31.36 -22.14 12.83
CA THR A 89 30.54 -22.50 13.99
C THR A 89 29.37 -21.53 14.12
N PHE A 90 28.17 -22.08 14.34
CA PHE A 90 26.97 -21.31 14.67
C PHE A 90 26.54 -21.67 16.10
N ASP A 91 26.71 -20.73 17.04
CA ASP A 91 26.37 -20.97 18.46
C ASP A 91 24.87 -20.86 18.75
N ASP A 92 24.13 -20.13 17.90
CA ASP A 92 22.69 -19.93 17.96
C ASP A 92 22.11 -19.74 16.54
N PHE A 93 20.78 -19.60 16.41
CA PHE A 93 20.12 -19.20 15.16
C PHE A 93 19.80 -17.69 15.15
N VAL A 94 20.24 -16.94 14.13
CA VAL A 94 20.13 -15.47 14.07
C VAL A 94 19.61 -14.93 12.73
N ILE A 95 18.98 -13.74 12.74
CA ILE A 95 18.64 -12.99 11.52
C ILE A 95 19.75 -11.96 11.26
N VAL A 96 20.51 -12.12 10.18
CA VAL A 96 21.68 -11.26 9.87
C VAL A 96 21.34 -10.22 8.78
N LYS A 97 22.24 -9.24 8.59
CA LYS A 97 22.03 -8.18 7.58
C LYS A 97 22.05 -8.77 6.17
N SER A 98 21.14 -8.27 5.33
CA SER A 98 20.97 -8.71 3.94
C SER A 98 22.11 -8.28 3.01
N PHE A 99 22.38 -9.09 1.98
CA PHE A 99 23.45 -8.84 1.01
C PHE A 99 22.91 -8.40 -0.37
N SER A 100 23.53 -7.40 -0.98
CA SER A 100 23.20 -6.92 -2.33
C SER A 100 23.84 -7.78 -3.43
N GLY A 101 23.15 -7.96 -4.56
CA GLY A 101 23.64 -8.71 -5.72
C GLY A 101 22.76 -8.52 -6.96
N VAL A 102 22.91 -9.37 -7.98
CA VAL A 102 22.08 -9.34 -9.19
C VAL A 102 20.66 -9.85 -8.86
N VAL A 103 19.66 -9.01 -9.11
CA VAL A 103 18.27 -9.24 -8.67
C VAL A 103 17.54 -10.29 -9.52
N SER A 104 16.96 -11.28 -8.86
CA SER A 104 16.08 -12.31 -9.45
C SER A 104 14.89 -12.69 -8.55
N THR A 105 14.44 -11.79 -7.67
CA THR A 105 13.36 -12.03 -6.70
C THR A 105 12.07 -11.29 -7.03
N GLU A 106 10.93 -11.96 -6.81
CA GLU A 106 9.63 -11.30 -6.76
C GLU A 106 9.52 -10.33 -5.56
N ILE A 107 8.83 -9.22 -5.77
CA ILE A 107 8.48 -8.25 -4.72
C ILE A 107 7.02 -8.48 -4.33
N ALA A 108 6.77 -8.69 -3.04
CA ALA A 108 5.40 -8.84 -2.55
C ALA A 108 4.53 -7.62 -2.87
N PRO A 109 3.26 -7.80 -3.29
CA PRO A 109 2.33 -6.70 -3.50
C PRO A 109 2.02 -5.98 -2.18
N ASP A 110 1.49 -4.76 -2.29
CA ASP A 110 0.92 -4.05 -1.13
C ASP A 110 -0.28 -4.84 -0.57
N ALA A 111 -0.38 -4.94 0.76
CA ALA A 111 -1.42 -5.71 1.44
C ALA A 111 -2.30 -4.83 2.33
N ALA A 112 -3.61 -5.08 2.31
CA ALA A 112 -4.59 -4.43 3.18
C ALA A 112 -4.30 -4.70 4.67
N THR A 113 -4.68 -3.76 5.54
CA THR A 113 -4.45 -3.82 6.99
C THR A 113 -5.10 -5.06 7.61
N CYS A 114 -4.30 -5.93 8.24
CA CYS A 114 -4.81 -7.17 8.83
C CYS A 114 -5.68 -6.89 10.07
N PRO A 115 -6.61 -7.80 10.45
CA PRO A 115 -7.57 -7.57 11.53
C PRO A 115 -6.94 -7.12 12.86
N GLN A 116 -5.80 -7.69 13.25
CA GLN A 116 -5.09 -7.33 14.50
C GLN A 116 -4.52 -5.90 14.48
N CYS A 117 -4.20 -5.37 13.29
CA CYS A 117 -3.79 -3.98 13.14
C CYS A 117 -5.01 -3.04 13.06
N VAL A 118 -6.13 -3.49 12.50
CA VAL A 118 -7.41 -2.75 12.55
C VAL A 118 -7.90 -2.59 13.99
N GLU A 119 -7.86 -3.66 14.78
CA GLU A 119 -8.22 -3.67 16.19
C GLU A 119 -7.40 -2.67 17.01
N GLU A 120 -6.07 -2.65 16.85
CA GLU A 120 -5.18 -1.68 17.50
C GLU A 120 -5.52 -0.21 17.11
N ILE A 121 -5.78 0.07 15.84
CA ILE A 121 -6.15 1.42 15.39
C ILE A 121 -7.44 1.90 16.07
N PHE A 122 -8.37 1.00 16.42
CA PHE A 122 -9.61 1.35 17.11
C PHE A 122 -9.54 1.22 18.65
N ASN A 123 -8.49 0.62 19.22
CA ASN A 123 -8.35 0.41 20.66
C ASN A 123 -7.59 1.57 21.34
N PRO A 124 -8.25 2.41 22.17
CA PRO A 124 -7.68 3.61 22.79
C PRO A 124 -6.62 3.32 23.87
N LEU A 125 -6.46 2.07 24.31
CA LEU A 125 -5.43 1.65 25.26
C LEU A 125 -4.09 1.35 24.59
N THR A 126 -4.00 1.45 23.26
CA THR A 126 -2.79 1.14 22.49
C THR A 126 -2.11 2.41 21.97
N ARG A 127 -0.77 2.38 21.87
CA ARG A 127 0.03 3.43 21.21
C ARG A 127 -0.25 3.60 19.71
N TRP A 128 -1.08 2.71 19.16
CA TRP A 128 -1.44 2.58 17.76
C TRP A 128 -2.83 3.17 17.47
N TYR A 129 -3.58 3.56 18.50
CA TYR A 129 -4.91 4.17 18.40
C TYR A 129 -4.92 5.32 17.39
N ARG A 130 -5.80 5.21 16.39
CA ARG A 130 -5.98 6.14 15.26
C ARG A 130 -4.76 6.39 14.36
N TYR A 131 -3.62 5.70 14.57
CA TYR A 131 -2.41 5.95 13.77
C TYR A 131 -2.58 5.44 12.32
N PRO A 132 -2.59 6.34 11.31
CA PRO A 132 -3.07 6.00 9.97
C PRO A 132 -2.09 5.20 9.10
N PHE A 133 -0.86 4.97 9.58
CA PHE A 133 0.17 4.18 8.88
C PHE A 133 0.53 2.87 9.62
N THR A 134 -0.33 2.44 10.55
CA THR A 134 -0.15 1.19 11.33
C THR A 134 -0.04 -0.02 10.40
N ASN A 135 1.01 -0.82 10.60
CA ASN A 135 1.29 -2.04 9.83
C ASN A 135 2.02 -3.08 10.69
N CYS A 136 2.24 -4.27 10.13
CA CYS A 136 3.08 -5.34 10.68
C CYS A 136 3.72 -6.17 9.55
N THR A 137 4.37 -7.28 9.88
CA THR A 137 4.93 -8.23 8.89
C THR A 137 3.91 -8.76 7.88
N ASN A 138 2.66 -8.93 8.32
CA ASN A 138 1.56 -9.54 7.55
C ASN A 138 0.67 -8.54 6.80
N CYS A 139 0.94 -7.22 6.85
CA CYS A 139 0.11 -6.22 6.15
C CYS A 139 0.83 -4.90 5.84
N GLY A 140 0.16 -4.03 5.10
CA GLY A 140 0.62 -2.68 4.76
C GLY A 140 1.45 -2.62 3.47
N PRO A 141 2.07 -1.46 3.19
CA PRO A 141 2.78 -1.24 1.94
C PRO A 141 4.04 -2.11 1.80
N ARG A 142 4.31 -2.54 0.57
CA ARG A 142 5.48 -3.32 0.13
C ARG A 142 6.00 -2.74 -1.19
N LEU A 143 5.40 -3.09 -2.32
CA LEU A 143 5.77 -2.61 -3.65
C LEU A 143 5.67 -1.08 -3.78
N SER A 144 4.69 -0.43 -3.16
CA SER A 144 4.53 1.04 -3.18
C SER A 144 5.63 1.83 -2.45
N ILE A 145 6.46 1.18 -1.63
CA ILE A 145 7.48 1.85 -0.79
C ILE A 145 8.91 1.37 -1.01
N ILE A 146 9.12 0.27 -1.74
CA ILE A 146 10.46 -0.26 -2.02
C ILE A 146 11.21 0.64 -3.01
N ARG A 147 12.53 0.75 -2.82
CA ARG A 147 13.46 1.47 -3.72
C ARG A 147 14.51 0.54 -4.33
N ALA A 148 14.92 -0.49 -3.59
CA ALA A 148 15.88 -1.50 -4.02
C ALA A 148 15.64 -2.85 -3.30
N ILE A 149 16.28 -3.90 -3.80
CA ILE A 149 16.37 -5.24 -3.19
C ILE A 149 17.82 -5.40 -2.68
N PRO A 150 18.06 -6.03 -1.52
CA PRO A 150 17.14 -6.75 -0.64
C PRO A 150 16.14 -5.85 0.11
N TYR A 151 14.97 -6.40 0.45
CA TYR A 151 13.94 -5.70 1.23
C TYR A 151 14.38 -5.52 2.70
N ASP A 152 14.97 -4.35 2.99
CA ASP A 152 15.26 -3.81 4.32
C ASP A 152 14.92 -2.32 4.37
N ARG A 153 14.71 -1.75 5.56
CA ARG A 153 14.20 -0.39 5.76
C ARG A 153 14.99 0.67 5.01
N GLU A 154 16.31 0.56 4.97
CA GLU A 154 17.22 1.46 4.24
C GLU A 154 16.91 1.51 2.73
N ASN A 155 16.40 0.42 2.16
CA ASN A 155 15.99 0.30 0.76
C ASN A 155 14.51 0.64 0.52
N THR A 156 13.87 1.43 1.39
CA THR A 156 12.47 1.86 1.27
C THR A 156 12.31 3.37 1.44
N SER A 157 11.10 3.90 1.20
CA SER A 157 10.71 5.26 1.61
C SER A 157 10.79 5.47 3.12
N MET A 158 10.68 4.41 3.93
CA MET A 158 10.77 4.47 5.40
C MET A 158 12.20 4.72 5.92
N ALA A 159 13.21 4.70 5.04
CA ALA A 159 14.59 5.10 5.38
C ALA A 159 14.71 6.55 5.88
N ALA A 160 13.77 7.43 5.50
CA ALA A 160 13.73 8.82 5.97
C ALA A 160 13.21 8.98 7.41
N PHE A 161 12.74 7.89 8.04
CA PHE A 161 12.09 7.89 9.35
C PHE A 161 12.89 7.07 10.35
N SER A 162 13.75 7.74 11.12
CA SER A 162 14.54 7.14 12.21
C SER A 162 13.63 6.50 13.26
N ILE A 163 13.83 5.22 13.53
CA ILE A 163 13.00 4.45 14.47
C ILE A 163 13.16 4.96 15.91
N CYS A 164 12.06 5.12 16.66
CA CYS A 164 12.14 5.42 18.09
C CYS A 164 12.36 4.15 18.92
N GLN A 165 12.84 4.30 20.16
CA GLN A 165 13.11 3.19 21.09
C GLN A 165 11.94 2.21 21.18
N ASP A 166 10.72 2.73 21.28
CA ASP A 166 9.50 1.95 21.48
C ASP A 166 9.19 1.06 20.25
N CYS A 167 9.54 1.53 19.05
CA CYS A 167 9.45 0.74 17.82
C CYS A 167 10.68 -0.16 17.62
N ALA A 168 11.87 0.25 18.08
CA ALA A 168 13.07 -0.60 18.02
C ALA A 168 12.90 -1.86 18.88
N SER A 169 12.33 -1.74 20.08
CA SER A 169 11.98 -2.88 20.92
C SER A 169 10.99 -3.83 20.22
N GLU A 170 9.88 -3.33 19.66
CA GLU A 170 8.93 -4.21 18.92
C GLU A 170 9.50 -4.79 17.61
N TYR A 171 10.55 -4.19 17.04
CA TYR A 171 11.23 -4.69 15.85
C TYR A 171 12.18 -5.86 16.18
N SER A 172 12.78 -5.84 17.38
CA SER A 172 13.74 -6.85 17.86
C SER A 172 13.11 -7.93 18.78
N GLU A 173 11.92 -7.68 19.33
CA GLU A 173 11.19 -8.65 20.16
C GLU A 173 10.59 -9.77 19.29
N VAL A 174 10.96 -11.02 19.59
CA VAL A 174 10.64 -12.21 18.77
C VAL A 174 9.15 -12.53 18.80
N GLU A 175 8.55 -12.48 19.99
CA GLU A 175 7.13 -12.78 20.19
C GLU A 175 6.22 -11.63 19.72
N ASN A 176 6.80 -10.49 19.33
CA ASN A 176 6.03 -9.40 18.75
C ASN A 176 5.75 -9.66 17.26
N ARG A 177 4.49 -9.53 16.83
CA ARG A 177 4.11 -9.62 15.40
C ARG A 177 4.72 -8.53 14.50
N ARG A 178 5.53 -7.62 15.05
CA ARG A 178 6.32 -6.62 14.34
C ARG A 178 7.84 -6.92 14.31
N PHE A 179 8.26 -8.09 14.79
CA PHE A 179 9.62 -8.61 14.64
C PHE A 179 10.08 -8.49 13.17
N HIS A 180 11.19 -7.78 12.94
CA HIS A 180 11.71 -7.41 11.61
C HIS A 180 10.71 -6.76 10.62
N ALA A 181 9.64 -6.12 11.10
CA ALA A 181 8.71 -5.36 10.27
C ALA A 181 9.37 -4.06 9.76
N GLN A 182 9.98 -4.12 8.57
CA GLN A 182 10.74 -3.01 7.98
C GLN A 182 9.99 -1.65 7.94
N PRO A 183 8.67 -1.59 7.67
CA PRO A 183 7.92 -0.32 7.67
C PRO A 183 7.30 0.07 9.03
N ILE A 184 7.75 -0.51 10.15
CA ILE A 184 7.29 -0.12 11.50
C ILE A 184 7.56 1.37 11.77
N ALA A 185 6.54 2.10 12.22
CA ALA A 185 6.65 3.44 12.76
C ALA A 185 5.38 3.80 13.54
N CYS A 186 5.44 4.74 14.47
CA CYS A 186 4.29 5.28 15.20
C CYS A 186 4.29 6.83 15.16
N TYR A 187 3.33 7.50 15.79
CA TYR A 187 3.24 8.98 15.86
C TYR A 187 4.54 9.71 16.24
N ARG A 188 5.43 9.06 17.00
CA ARG A 188 6.73 9.62 17.47
C ARG A 188 7.81 9.64 16.38
N CYS A 189 7.85 8.64 15.51
CA CYS A 189 8.95 8.40 14.56
C CYS A 189 8.53 8.33 13.09
N GLY A 190 7.24 8.22 12.80
CA GLY A 190 6.71 7.92 11.47
C GLY A 190 6.16 9.11 10.70
N PRO A 191 5.67 8.84 9.47
CA PRO A 191 4.87 9.80 8.72
C PRO A 191 3.63 10.24 9.52
N LYS A 192 3.20 11.47 9.28
CA LYS A 192 1.99 12.06 9.85
C LYS A 192 0.99 12.35 8.73
N ALA A 193 -0.29 12.12 9.01
CA ALA A 193 -1.35 12.72 8.22
C ALA A 193 -1.39 14.23 8.54
N TRP A 194 -1.88 15.00 7.58
CA TRP A 194 -2.12 16.44 7.69
C TRP A 194 -3.14 16.81 6.62
N LEU A 195 -3.82 17.94 6.78
CA LEU A 195 -4.86 18.39 5.85
C LEU A 195 -4.54 19.76 5.25
N GLU A 196 -4.78 19.91 3.94
CA GLU A 196 -4.64 21.17 3.22
C GLU A 196 -5.89 21.51 2.40
N ARG A 197 -6.05 22.81 2.08
CA ARG A 197 -7.06 23.28 1.14
C ARG A 197 -6.41 23.52 -0.22
N ALA A 198 -7.09 23.08 -1.28
CA ALA A 198 -6.68 23.33 -2.66
C ALA A 198 -6.68 24.84 -3.07
N ASP A 199 -7.18 25.74 -2.21
CA ASP A 199 -7.07 27.20 -2.40
C ASP A 199 -5.95 27.85 -1.55
N GLY A 200 -5.07 27.06 -0.94
CA GLY A 200 -3.90 27.50 -0.18
C GLY A 200 -4.21 28.22 1.14
N LYS A 201 -5.49 28.35 1.51
CA LYS A 201 -5.91 29.03 2.75
C LYS A 201 -5.72 28.11 3.97
N PRO A 202 -5.50 28.68 5.17
CA PRO A 202 -5.39 27.90 6.39
C PRO A 202 -6.66 27.07 6.68
N ILE A 203 -6.47 25.92 7.32
CA ILE A 203 -7.55 25.13 7.91
C ILE A 203 -7.61 25.43 9.40
N THR A 204 -8.72 26.02 9.83
CA THR A 204 -9.08 26.12 11.25
C THR A 204 -9.56 24.74 11.71
N ALA A 205 -8.66 23.83 12.07
CA ALA A 205 -8.99 22.42 12.35
C ALA A 205 -10.09 22.28 13.44
N SER A 206 -10.09 23.18 14.42
CA SER A 206 -11.10 23.30 15.48
C SER A 206 -12.52 23.64 15.01
N MET A 207 -12.74 24.00 13.74
CA MET A 207 -14.09 24.09 13.13
C MET A 207 -14.62 22.74 12.62
N PHE A 208 -13.81 21.68 12.66
CA PHE A 208 -14.12 20.38 12.07
C PHE A 208 -13.99 19.23 13.07
N SER A 209 -12.90 19.13 13.83
CA SER A 209 -12.80 18.17 14.96
C SER A 209 -11.85 18.65 16.06
N MET A 210 -11.97 18.01 17.22
CA MET A 210 -11.08 18.14 18.38
C MET A 210 -10.08 16.98 18.51
N LEU A 211 -10.12 15.99 17.61
CA LEU A 211 -9.25 14.80 17.65
C LEU A 211 -8.03 14.94 16.72
N ASP A 212 -8.22 14.79 15.40
CA ASP A 212 -7.14 14.80 14.42
C ASP A 212 -7.62 15.14 12.99
N ASP A 213 -6.67 15.28 12.05
CA ASP A 213 -6.94 15.55 10.63
C ASP A 213 -7.80 14.49 9.94
N VAL A 214 -7.74 13.22 10.38
CA VAL A 214 -8.53 12.12 9.79
C VAL A 214 -10.00 12.29 10.17
N ASP A 215 -10.26 12.69 11.42
CA ASP A 215 -11.59 13.06 11.92
C ASP A 215 -12.15 14.28 11.18
N ALA A 216 -11.32 15.32 10.98
CA ALA A 216 -11.71 16.51 10.23
C ALA A 216 -12.09 16.20 8.78
N VAL A 217 -11.42 15.22 8.14
CA VAL A 217 -11.81 14.70 6.81
C VAL A 217 -13.18 14.03 6.86
N CYS A 218 -13.50 13.22 7.87
CA CYS A 218 -14.83 12.63 8.03
C CYS A 218 -15.92 13.71 8.12
N THR A 219 -15.71 14.76 8.90
CA THR A 219 -16.63 15.90 9.01
C THR A 219 -16.78 16.68 7.70
N LEU A 220 -15.72 16.83 6.90
CA LEU A 220 -15.79 17.48 5.59
C LEU A 220 -16.58 16.64 4.57
N LEU A 221 -16.39 15.33 4.55
CA LEU A 221 -17.15 14.41 3.71
C LEU A 221 -18.66 14.45 4.04
N GLN A 222 -19.01 14.41 5.34
CA GLN A 222 -20.39 14.57 5.83
C GLN A 222 -21.01 15.92 5.46
N LYS A 223 -20.21 17.00 5.42
CA LYS A 223 -20.64 18.33 4.95
C LYS A 223 -20.78 18.43 3.41
N GLY A 224 -20.58 17.33 2.66
CA GLY A 224 -20.73 17.31 1.19
C GLY A 224 -19.54 17.91 0.43
N GLU A 225 -18.37 18.01 1.06
CA GLU A 225 -17.14 18.40 0.38
C GLU A 225 -16.41 17.22 -0.27
N ILE A 226 -15.51 17.57 -1.20
CA ILE A 226 -14.70 16.63 -1.97
C ILE A 226 -13.26 16.74 -1.47
N VAL A 227 -12.71 15.63 -0.97
CA VAL A 227 -11.37 15.56 -0.38
C VAL A 227 -10.45 14.74 -1.27
N ALA A 228 -9.19 15.18 -1.43
CA ALA A 228 -8.13 14.40 -2.06
C ALA A 228 -7.37 13.59 -0.99
N ILE A 229 -7.46 12.27 -1.05
CA ILE A 229 -6.86 11.36 -0.06
C ILE A 229 -5.68 10.62 -0.70
N LYS A 230 -4.50 10.69 -0.08
CA LYS A 230 -3.30 9.97 -0.51
C LYS A 230 -3.35 8.52 -0.02
N GLY A 231 -3.66 7.59 -0.92
CA GLY A 231 -3.50 6.15 -0.69
C GLY A 231 -2.10 5.66 -1.08
N LEU A 232 -1.85 4.35 -0.95
CA LEU A 232 -0.55 3.73 -1.24
C LEU A 232 -0.11 3.96 -2.70
N GLY A 233 -0.99 3.64 -3.65
CA GLY A 233 -0.75 3.81 -5.10
C GLY A 233 -1.01 5.23 -5.64
N GLY A 234 -1.27 6.23 -4.78
CA GLY A 234 -1.51 7.61 -5.20
C GLY A 234 -2.83 8.24 -4.69
N PHE A 235 -3.19 9.38 -5.26
CA PHE A 235 -4.30 10.21 -4.78
C PHE A 235 -5.66 9.80 -5.35
N HIS A 236 -6.64 9.70 -4.46
CA HIS A 236 -8.05 9.43 -4.76
C HIS A 236 -8.89 10.67 -4.43
N LEU A 237 -9.95 10.92 -5.21
CA LEU A 237 -10.96 11.93 -4.86
C LEU A 237 -12.13 11.23 -4.21
N ALA A 238 -12.40 11.57 -2.95
CA ALA A 238 -13.50 11.05 -2.16
C ALA A 238 -14.55 12.15 -1.91
N CYS A 239 -15.81 11.73 -1.84
CA CYS A 239 -16.93 12.51 -1.31
C CYS A 239 -17.86 11.53 -0.59
N ASP A 240 -18.78 12.01 0.26
CA ASP A 240 -19.90 11.15 0.66
C ASP A 240 -20.70 10.80 -0.60
N ALA A 241 -20.78 9.50 -0.91
CA ALA A 241 -21.55 9.02 -2.04
C ALA A 241 -23.06 9.16 -1.79
N THR A 242 -23.52 9.15 -0.53
CA THR A 242 -24.96 9.23 -0.22
C THR A 242 -25.55 10.61 -0.50
N ASN A 243 -24.67 11.61 -0.67
CA ASN A 243 -25.00 12.97 -1.02
C ASN A 243 -24.94 13.16 -2.55
N GLU A 244 -26.09 13.12 -3.22
CA GLU A 244 -26.16 13.28 -4.69
C GLU A 244 -25.48 14.59 -5.15
N THR A 245 -25.69 15.70 -4.45
CA THR A 245 -25.09 17.00 -4.79
C THR A 245 -23.55 16.93 -4.81
N ALA A 246 -22.94 16.25 -3.84
CA ALA A 246 -21.50 16.02 -3.80
C ALA A 246 -21.02 15.11 -4.95
N VAL A 247 -21.76 14.06 -5.28
CA VAL A 247 -21.47 13.16 -6.41
C VAL A 247 -21.56 13.91 -7.75
N GLN A 248 -22.58 14.72 -7.98
CA GLN A 248 -22.73 15.51 -9.21
C GLN A 248 -21.64 16.60 -9.32
N LYS A 249 -21.32 17.30 -8.21
CA LYS A 249 -20.19 18.23 -8.08
C LYS A 249 -18.86 17.56 -8.45
N LEU A 250 -18.65 16.30 -8.05
CA LEU A 250 -17.49 15.49 -8.43
C LEU A 250 -17.50 15.08 -9.92
N ARG A 251 -18.65 14.67 -10.48
CA ARG A 251 -18.78 14.35 -11.92
C ARG A 251 -18.45 15.54 -12.81
N GLN A 252 -18.96 16.71 -12.46
CA GLN A 252 -18.73 17.96 -13.18
C GLN A 252 -17.25 18.36 -13.13
N ARG A 253 -16.66 18.48 -11.92
CA ARG A 253 -15.25 18.85 -11.73
C ARG A 253 -14.25 17.88 -12.33
N LYS A 254 -14.60 16.59 -12.46
CA LYS A 254 -13.75 15.54 -13.07
C LYS A 254 -14.09 15.26 -14.54
N HIS A 255 -15.03 16.00 -15.14
CA HIS A 255 -15.60 15.75 -16.48
C HIS A 255 -15.99 14.27 -16.73
N ARG A 256 -16.45 13.58 -15.68
CA ARG A 256 -16.70 12.12 -15.65
C ARG A 256 -18.19 11.84 -15.53
N TYR A 257 -18.94 12.25 -16.55
CA TYR A 257 -20.41 12.22 -16.54
C TYR A 257 -20.99 10.81 -16.42
N HIS A 258 -20.55 9.84 -17.25
CA HIS A 258 -21.18 8.52 -17.32
C HIS A 258 -20.36 7.36 -16.72
N LYS A 259 -19.02 7.43 -16.72
CA LYS A 259 -18.20 6.31 -16.20
C LYS A 259 -18.51 6.09 -14.71
N PRO A 260 -18.79 4.84 -14.26
CA PRO A 260 -19.07 4.54 -12.86
C PRO A 260 -17.98 5.10 -11.94
N PHE A 261 -18.34 5.48 -10.72
CA PHE A 261 -17.36 5.62 -9.65
C PHE A 261 -17.19 4.26 -8.99
N ALA A 262 -15.98 4.01 -8.47
CA ALA A 262 -15.82 2.95 -7.49
C ALA A 262 -16.63 3.38 -6.27
N LEU A 263 -17.55 2.53 -5.80
CA LEU A 263 -18.59 2.85 -4.81
C LEU A 263 -18.62 1.89 -3.64
N MET A 264 -19.33 2.23 -2.58
CA MET A 264 -18.62 2.16 -1.34
C MET A 264 -19.52 1.73 -0.15
N ALA A 265 -18.93 1.07 0.84
CA ALA A 265 -19.52 0.48 2.05
C ALA A 265 -18.50 0.42 3.22
N ARG A 266 -18.91 0.03 4.44
CA ARG A 266 -18.02 -0.08 5.63
C ARG A 266 -17.53 -1.49 5.93
N ASP A 267 -18.46 -2.42 5.78
CA ASP A 267 -18.36 -3.84 6.13
C ASP A 267 -19.31 -4.61 5.20
N MET A 268 -19.33 -5.95 5.33
CA MET A 268 -20.20 -6.79 4.50
C MET A 268 -21.69 -6.46 4.68
N ALA A 269 -22.14 -6.12 5.90
CA ALA A 269 -23.54 -5.80 6.18
C ALA A 269 -24.00 -4.47 5.54
N VAL A 270 -23.08 -3.54 5.26
CA VAL A 270 -23.35 -2.35 4.43
C VAL A 270 -23.35 -2.69 2.93
N ILE A 271 -22.57 -3.67 2.47
CA ILE A 271 -22.58 -4.16 1.07
C ILE A 271 -23.89 -4.91 0.78
N GLU A 272 -24.34 -5.78 1.70
CA GLU A 272 -25.53 -6.62 1.57
C GLU A 272 -26.85 -5.83 1.47
N GLN A 273 -26.84 -4.55 1.86
CA GLN A 273 -27.96 -3.62 1.65
C GLN A 273 -28.10 -3.15 0.18
N TYR A 274 -27.09 -3.39 -0.68
CA TYR A 274 -27.02 -2.87 -2.06
C TYR A 274 -26.69 -3.93 -3.10
N CYS A 275 -25.93 -4.96 -2.73
CA CYS A 275 -25.55 -6.07 -3.59
C CYS A 275 -25.82 -7.40 -2.87
N ASN A 276 -26.02 -8.49 -3.60
CA ASN A 276 -26.09 -9.83 -3.02
C ASN A 276 -24.81 -10.61 -3.40
N PRO A 277 -23.69 -10.44 -2.67
CA PRO A 277 -22.41 -11.01 -3.05
C PRO A 277 -22.39 -12.52 -2.84
N ASN A 278 -21.88 -13.25 -3.84
CA ASN A 278 -21.62 -14.69 -3.76
C ASN A 278 -20.35 -15.00 -2.94
N SER A 279 -20.04 -16.29 -2.75
CA SER A 279 -18.88 -16.71 -1.93
C SER A 279 -17.53 -16.18 -2.44
N GLN A 280 -17.28 -16.20 -3.75
CA GLN A 280 -16.05 -15.69 -4.36
C GLN A 280 -15.97 -14.16 -4.29
N GLU A 281 -17.10 -13.47 -4.46
CA GLU A 281 -17.16 -12.00 -4.29
C GLU A 281 -16.87 -11.60 -2.84
N ARG A 282 -17.38 -12.36 -1.86
CA ARG A 282 -17.10 -12.16 -0.42
C ARG A 282 -15.62 -12.41 -0.10
N GLU A 283 -15.06 -13.50 -0.60
CA GLU A 283 -13.65 -13.87 -0.43
C GLU A 283 -12.72 -12.79 -1.02
N LEU A 284 -12.99 -12.33 -2.23
CA LEU A 284 -12.24 -11.23 -2.86
C LEU A 284 -12.33 -9.94 -2.02
N LEU A 285 -13.52 -9.56 -1.55
CA LEU A 285 -13.73 -8.34 -0.75
C LEU A 285 -12.96 -8.32 0.58
N VAL A 286 -12.68 -9.49 1.18
CA VAL A 286 -11.90 -9.60 2.43
C VAL A 286 -10.44 -10.02 2.21
N SER A 287 -10.03 -10.28 0.96
CA SER A 287 -8.67 -10.68 0.62
C SER A 287 -7.64 -9.58 0.94
N SER A 288 -6.39 -9.98 1.17
CA SER A 288 -5.28 -9.06 1.41
C SER A 288 -5.01 -8.09 0.26
N ALA A 289 -5.48 -8.40 -0.96
CA ALA A 289 -5.41 -7.51 -2.12
C ALA A 289 -6.47 -6.39 -2.14
N ALA A 290 -7.54 -6.51 -1.34
CA ALA A 290 -8.68 -5.59 -1.27
C ALA A 290 -9.13 -4.99 -2.64
N PRO A 291 -9.40 -5.83 -3.66
CA PRO A 291 -9.69 -5.38 -5.02
C PRO A 291 -11.03 -4.66 -5.14
N ILE A 292 -11.15 -3.88 -6.22
CA ILE A 292 -12.41 -3.26 -6.64
C ILE A 292 -13.29 -4.31 -7.32
N VAL A 293 -14.29 -4.84 -6.62
CA VAL A 293 -15.19 -5.90 -7.12
C VAL A 293 -16.37 -5.30 -7.90
N LEU A 294 -16.76 -5.95 -9.00
CA LEU A 294 -17.96 -5.61 -9.77
C LEU A 294 -19.09 -6.54 -9.33
N MET A 295 -20.22 -5.99 -8.85
CA MET A 295 -21.34 -6.77 -8.31
C MET A 295 -22.69 -6.26 -8.83
N PRO A 296 -23.70 -7.14 -8.98
CA PRO A 296 -25.06 -6.74 -9.33
C PRO A 296 -25.73 -6.00 -8.16
N VAL A 297 -26.45 -4.91 -8.47
CA VAL A 297 -27.19 -4.13 -7.47
C VAL A 297 -28.60 -4.71 -7.27
N ILE A 298 -29.02 -4.87 -6.02
CA ILE A 298 -30.36 -5.33 -5.62
C ILE A 298 -31.40 -4.33 -6.15
N GLY A 299 -32.42 -4.83 -6.86
CA GLY A 299 -33.42 -4.00 -7.54
C GLY A 299 -32.91 -3.31 -8.81
N GLY A 300 -31.65 -3.52 -9.23
CA GLY A 300 -31.11 -3.03 -10.50
C GLY A 300 -31.47 -3.89 -11.72
N GLY A 301 -32.29 -4.93 -11.54
CA GLY A 301 -32.80 -5.75 -12.63
C GLY A 301 -33.99 -5.09 -13.30
N GLY A 302 -33.85 -4.78 -14.60
CA GLY A 302 -35.00 -4.50 -15.46
C GLY A 302 -35.92 -5.74 -15.57
N GLU A 303 -37.19 -5.50 -15.88
CA GLU A 303 -38.21 -6.54 -15.90
C GLU A 303 -37.91 -7.65 -16.92
N GLY A 304 -38.07 -8.90 -16.49
CA GLY A 304 -38.35 -10.03 -17.37
C GLY A 304 -37.23 -10.54 -18.27
N GLU A 305 -36.40 -11.45 -17.75
CA GLU A 305 -36.14 -12.68 -18.52
C GLU A 305 -36.03 -13.89 -17.59
N THR A 306 -37.04 -14.75 -17.62
CA THR A 306 -37.14 -15.92 -16.75
C THR A 306 -36.12 -16.97 -17.18
N ARG A 307 -35.23 -17.40 -16.28
CA ARG A 307 -34.38 -18.57 -16.51
C ARG A 307 -35.25 -19.84 -16.60
N ARG A 308 -35.70 -20.18 -17.81
CA ARG A 308 -36.22 -21.51 -18.11
C ARG A 308 -35.05 -22.50 -17.99
N GLY A 309 -35.18 -23.44 -17.05
CA GLY A 309 -34.37 -24.65 -17.03
C GLY A 309 -35.04 -25.74 -17.88
N GLY A 310 -34.23 -26.70 -18.35
CA GLY A 310 -34.60 -27.61 -19.43
C GLY A 310 -34.17 -27.04 -20.79
N ASP A 311 -33.62 -27.82 -21.72
CA ASP A 311 -33.54 -29.30 -21.71
C ASP A 311 -32.12 -29.84 -21.54
N ALA A 312 -32.02 -31.09 -21.09
CA ALA A 312 -30.76 -31.79 -20.90
C ALA A 312 -30.43 -32.65 -22.12
N GLU A 313 -29.32 -32.37 -22.80
CA GLU A 313 -28.82 -33.21 -23.90
C GLU A 313 -27.53 -33.94 -23.48
N THR A 314 -27.50 -35.25 -23.70
CA THR A 314 -26.47 -36.16 -23.18
C THR A 314 -25.14 -36.01 -23.90
N ARG A 315 -24.12 -35.48 -23.20
CA ARG A 315 -22.73 -35.54 -23.68
C ARG A 315 -22.16 -36.95 -23.56
N ARG A 316 -22.43 -37.75 -24.60
CA ARG A 316 -21.80 -39.05 -24.84
C ARG A 316 -20.28 -38.87 -24.87
N TRP A 317 -19.55 -39.60 -24.03
CA TRP A 317 -18.10 -39.71 -24.17
C TRP A 317 -17.77 -40.54 -25.42
N GLY A 318 -16.74 -40.15 -26.14
CA GLY A 318 -16.24 -40.86 -27.31
C GLY A 318 -14.73 -40.77 -27.36
N ASP A 319 -14.08 -41.91 -27.19
CA ASP A 319 -12.63 -42.07 -27.30
C ASP A 319 -12.17 -41.97 -28.77
N GLY A 320 -10.89 -41.66 -29.02
CA GLY A 320 -10.29 -41.95 -30.33
C GLY A 320 -9.24 -40.98 -30.88
N GLU A 321 -7.97 -41.26 -30.57
CA GLU A 321 -6.88 -41.43 -31.56
C GLU A 321 -6.28 -40.22 -32.35
N ARG A 322 -4.97 -40.01 -32.10
CA ARG A 322 -3.87 -39.85 -33.07
C ARG A 322 -3.87 -38.70 -34.13
N GLY A 323 -3.14 -37.62 -33.79
CA GLY A 323 -1.75 -37.47 -34.26
C GLY A 323 -1.37 -36.43 -35.36
N ARG A 324 -0.07 -36.08 -35.36
CA ARG A 324 0.69 -35.17 -36.28
C ARG A 324 0.31 -33.67 -36.15
N GLY A 325 1.23 -32.70 -36.23
CA GLY A 325 2.68 -32.73 -36.40
C GLY A 325 3.17 -31.55 -37.26
N GLY A 326 4.15 -30.78 -36.78
CA GLY A 326 4.69 -29.57 -37.44
C GLY A 326 3.90 -28.27 -37.13
N ASP A 327 4.50 -27.08 -37.10
CA ASP A 327 5.93 -26.71 -37.16
C ASP A 327 6.19 -25.42 -36.35
N ALA A 328 7.45 -25.16 -35.99
CA ALA A 328 7.84 -24.01 -35.18
C ALA A 328 8.39 -22.86 -36.05
N GLU A 329 7.74 -21.69 -36.04
CA GLU A 329 8.28 -20.46 -36.65
C GLU A 329 8.89 -19.53 -35.58
N THR A 330 10.20 -19.31 -35.65
CA THR A 330 10.96 -18.48 -34.71
C THR A 330 11.05 -17.03 -35.19
N ARG A 331 10.43 -16.09 -34.45
CA ARG A 331 10.52 -14.65 -34.77
C ARG A 331 11.62 -13.94 -34.00
N ARG A 332 12.83 -14.08 -34.56
CA ARG A 332 14.02 -13.27 -34.32
C ARG A 332 13.69 -11.78 -34.48
N TRP A 333 13.92 -10.98 -33.43
CA TRP A 333 14.09 -9.53 -33.56
C TRP A 333 15.59 -9.25 -33.73
N GLY A 334 15.94 -8.35 -34.64
CA GLY A 334 17.32 -7.98 -34.97
C GLY A 334 17.52 -6.47 -34.90
N ASP A 335 18.77 -6.06 -34.70
CA ASP A 335 19.14 -4.70 -34.30
C ASP A 335 19.19 -3.67 -35.44
N GLY A 336 19.03 -2.40 -35.04
CA GLY A 336 19.59 -1.23 -35.73
C GLY A 336 18.59 -0.25 -36.37
N GLU A 337 18.89 1.05 -36.48
CA GLU A 337 20.06 1.79 -35.96
C GLU A 337 19.79 3.31 -35.98
N ARG A 338 20.56 4.10 -35.18
CA ARG A 338 20.91 5.55 -35.29
C ARG A 338 19.84 6.54 -35.85
N GLY A 339 19.44 7.65 -35.22
CA GLY A 339 19.91 8.36 -34.02
C GLY A 339 20.17 9.86 -34.29
N ARG A 340 19.88 10.77 -33.33
CA ARG A 340 20.32 12.19 -33.31
C ARG A 340 20.44 12.71 -31.87
N ARG A 341 21.23 13.79 -31.68
CA ARG A 341 21.55 14.43 -30.38
C ARG A 341 21.03 15.87 -30.30
N GLY A 342 20.90 16.37 -29.07
CA GLY A 342 20.59 17.76 -28.70
C GLY A 342 19.61 17.78 -27.52
N ASP A 343 19.83 18.48 -26.40
CA ASP A 343 20.98 19.30 -25.98
C ASP A 343 21.29 19.11 -24.48
N ALA A 344 22.45 19.61 -24.03
CA ALA A 344 22.91 19.47 -22.64
C ALA A 344 23.04 20.85 -21.96
N GLU A 345 22.29 21.07 -20.90
CA GLU A 345 22.32 22.34 -20.15
C GLU A 345 23.48 22.40 -19.14
N THR A 346 24.13 23.55 -19.01
CA THR A 346 25.47 23.67 -18.41
C THR A 346 25.44 24.18 -16.97
N ARG A 347 25.95 23.37 -16.03
CA ARG A 347 26.24 23.83 -14.66
C ARG A 347 27.45 24.75 -14.64
N ARG A 348 27.24 26.05 -14.36
CA ARG A 348 28.33 26.97 -14.01
C ARG A 348 28.76 26.78 -12.55
N ARG A 349 30.02 26.41 -12.34
CA ARG A 349 30.76 26.81 -11.14
C ARG A 349 31.26 28.25 -11.34
N GLY A 350 31.52 28.94 -10.23
CA GLY A 350 32.17 30.25 -10.22
C GLY A 350 32.92 30.45 -8.91
N ASP A 351 34.19 30.06 -8.90
CA ASP A 351 35.14 30.38 -7.82
C ASP A 351 35.75 31.78 -8.08
N GLY A 352 36.06 32.55 -7.03
CA GLY A 352 36.38 33.97 -7.19
C GLY A 352 36.95 34.68 -5.97
N GLU A 353 38.02 34.17 -5.37
CA GLU A 353 38.70 34.81 -4.23
C GLU A 353 39.41 36.12 -4.59
N ARG A 354 38.99 37.26 -4.04
CA ARG A 354 39.79 38.44 -3.63
C ARG A 354 39.01 39.17 -2.52
N GLY A 355 39.58 39.71 -1.43
CA GLY A 355 40.96 39.74 -0.94
C GLY A 355 41.23 41.06 -0.20
N ARG A 356 41.88 41.01 0.99
CA ARG A 356 41.96 42.09 2.04
C ARG A 356 40.65 42.20 2.84
N GLY A 357 40.59 42.39 4.17
CA GLY A 357 41.61 42.69 5.20
C GLY A 357 41.29 44.04 5.90
N GLY A 358 41.40 44.22 7.22
CA GLY A 358 41.74 43.34 8.35
C GLY A 358 41.84 44.15 9.66
N ARG A 359 41.97 43.48 10.84
CA ARG A 359 41.82 44.05 12.21
C ARG A 359 40.35 44.42 12.55
N GLY A 360 39.85 44.38 13.79
CA GLY A 360 40.40 43.79 15.03
C GLY A 360 39.88 44.47 16.32
N GLY A 361 39.59 43.68 17.36
CA GLY A 361 39.49 44.14 18.77
C GLY A 361 38.10 44.55 19.29
N GLY A 362 37.87 44.31 20.60
CA GLY A 362 36.63 44.65 21.34
C GLY A 362 35.48 43.64 21.13
N GLY A 363 34.71 43.20 22.13
CA GLY A 363 34.74 43.53 23.56
C GLY A 363 33.83 44.71 23.93
N GLY A 364 32.64 44.41 24.49
CA GLY A 364 31.65 45.39 24.93
C GLY A 364 30.36 44.75 25.42
N GLU A 365 30.09 44.84 26.72
CA GLU A 365 28.80 44.54 27.36
C GLU A 365 27.86 45.77 27.33
N TRP A 366 26.72 45.67 28.02
CA TRP A 366 25.73 46.72 28.33
C TRP A 366 24.82 47.15 27.16
N GLY A 367 23.54 47.49 27.38
CA GLY A 367 22.75 47.35 28.62
C GLY A 367 21.59 48.36 28.70
N GLY A 368 20.35 47.86 28.82
CA GLY A 368 19.12 48.69 28.95
C GLY A 368 18.65 49.35 27.64
N GLY A 369 17.42 49.87 27.55
CA GLY A 369 16.31 49.80 28.51
C GLY A 369 15.14 50.74 28.15
N GLY A 370 13.90 50.36 28.49
CA GLY A 370 12.68 51.15 28.22
C GLY A 370 12.16 51.09 26.76
N GLY A 371 10.93 51.51 26.46
CA GLY A 371 9.84 51.95 27.33
C GLY A 371 8.85 52.90 26.62
N GLY A 372 7.54 52.80 26.89
CA GLY A 372 6.46 53.56 26.21
C GLY A 372 5.99 52.89 24.90
N GLU A 373 4.71 52.64 24.60
CA GLU A 373 3.39 53.27 24.86
C GLU A 373 2.93 54.30 23.82
N GLY A 374 1.61 54.28 23.52
CA GLY A 374 0.92 55.17 22.59
C GLY A 374 0.70 54.58 21.17
N GLY A 375 -0.49 54.61 20.56
CA GLY A 375 -1.84 54.88 21.10
C GLY A 375 -2.77 55.66 20.15
N GLY A 376 -3.95 55.09 19.85
CA GLY A 376 -5.18 55.84 19.52
C GLY A 376 -5.52 56.16 18.04
N GLY A 377 -6.70 55.69 17.60
CA GLY A 377 -7.54 56.28 16.53
C GLY A 377 -7.10 56.11 15.05
N GLY A 378 -8.00 56.15 14.05
CA GLY A 378 -9.47 56.08 14.11
C GLY A 378 -10.21 56.77 12.93
N GLY A 379 -11.24 56.10 12.36
CA GLY A 379 -12.38 56.75 11.67
C GLY A 379 -12.43 56.78 10.13
N GLY A 380 -13.59 56.35 9.57
CA GLY A 380 -14.14 56.74 8.24
C GLY A 380 -13.54 56.09 6.97
N GLY A 381 -14.27 55.88 5.86
CA GLY A 381 -15.74 55.96 5.65
C GLY A 381 -16.17 56.00 4.16
N GLY A 382 -17.26 55.31 3.79
CA GLY A 382 -17.90 55.35 2.44
C GLY A 382 -17.24 54.49 1.33
N GLY A 383 -17.89 54.15 0.21
CA GLY A 383 -19.32 54.29 -0.18
C GLY A 383 -19.59 53.93 -1.67
N GLY A 384 -20.76 53.33 -1.99
CA GLY A 384 -21.17 52.90 -3.36
C GLY A 384 -20.62 51.53 -3.81
N GLY A 385 -21.22 50.73 -4.70
CA GLY A 385 -22.45 50.86 -5.53
C GLY A 385 -22.13 50.84 -7.04
N GLY A 386 -22.73 50.05 -7.93
CA GLY A 386 -23.73 48.96 -7.82
C GLY A 386 -24.23 48.51 -9.22
N ARG A 387 -25.09 47.48 -9.31
CA ARG A 387 -25.65 46.86 -10.56
C ARG A 387 -24.60 46.10 -11.43
N GLY A 388 -24.94 45.16 -12.31
CA GLY A 388 -26.23 44.49 -12.58
C GLY A 388 -26.44 44.21 -14.08
N GLY A 389 -26.71 42.96 -14.48
CA GLY A 389 -27.00 42.58 -15.87
C GLY A 389 -27.11 41.07 -16.07
N GLY A 390 -27.95 40.62 -17.02
CA GLY A 390 -28.16 39.21 -17.35
C GLY A 390 -28.84 39.03 -18.72
N GLY A 391 -28.93 37.77 -19.16
CA GLY A 391 -29.57 37.27 -20.38
C GLY A 391 -29.29 35.76 -20.46
N GLU A 392 -30.29 34.87 -20.47
CA GLU A 392 -31.24 34.59 -21.57
C GLU A 392 -30.54 34.05 -22.83
N VAL A 393 -30.50 32.72 -23.00
CA VAL A 393 -31.52 31.84 -23.61
C VAL A 393 -31.29 31.66 -25.11
N GLY A 394 -31.01 30.41 -25.50
CA GLY A 394 -30.98 29.93 -26.89
C GLY A 394 -31.56 28.51 -26.93
N ARG A 395 -32.39 28.20 -27.94
CA ARG A 395 -33.18 26.96 -28.05
C ARG A 395 -33.04 26.37 -29.47
N TRP A 396 -33.62 25.18 -29.65
CA TRP A 396 -33.86 24.43 -30.90
C TRP A 396 -32.79 23.40 -31.30
N GLY A 397 -33.27 22.27 -31.84
CA GLY A 397 -32.46 21.11 -32.26
C GLY A 397 -33.07 19.76 -31.86
N GLU A 398 -34.23 19.40 -32.42
CA GLU A 398 -34.77 18.03 -32.31
C GLU A 398 -34.06 17.06 -33.27
N GLY A 399 -33.95 15.78 -32.92
CA GLY A 399 -33.53 14.77 -33.90
C GLY A 399 -33.20 13.36 -33.39
N GLY A 400 -33.74 12.35 -34.05
CA GLY A 400 -33.05 11.06 -34.24
C GLY A 400 -33.18 10.01 -33.13
N ARG A 401 -34.21 9.15 -33.25
CA ARG A 401 -34.33 7.86 -32.53
C ARG A 401 -33.05 7.03 -32.66
N GLY A 402 -32.44 6.63 -31.54
CA GLY A 402 -31.32 5.69 -31.51
C GLY A 402 -31.39 4.74 -30.32
N ARG A 403 -32.10 3.61 -30.47
CA ARG A 403 -32.14 2.55 -29.44
C ARG A 403 -30.75 1.92 -29.28
N ARG A 404 -30.01 2.29 -28.23
CA ARG A 404 -28.77 1.63 -27.83
C ARG A 404 -28.98 0.95 -26.48
N PHE A 405 -28.82 -0.38 -26.45
CA PHE A 405 -28.86 -1.18 -25.24
C PHE A 405 -27.64 -0.87 -24.37
N PHE A 406 -27.83 -0.08 -23.31
CA PHE A 406 -26.77 0.19 -22.33
C PHE A 406 -26.76 -0.89 -21.26
N ARG A 407 -25.85 -1.87 -21.39
CA ARG A 407 -25.46 -2.74 -20.27
C ARG A 407 -24.70 -1.90 -19.24
N SER A 408 -25.39 -1.56 -18.15
CA SER A 408 -24.82 -0.82 -17.02
C SER A 408 -24.06 -1.75 -16.07
N TYR A 409 -22.73 -1.66 -16.05
CA TYR A 409 -21.88 -2.28 -15.03
C TYR A 409 -21.42 -1.23 -14.02
N ILE A 410 -21.46 -1.56 -12.72
CA ILE A 410 -21.04 -0.70 -11.61
C ILE A 410 -19.85 -1.36 -10.88
N SER A 411 -19.02 -0.54 -10.22
CA SER A 411 -17.72 -0.90 -9.64
C SER A 411 -17.67 -0.46 -8.17
N TRP A 412 -17.18 -1.30 -7.24
CA TRP A 412 -17.29 -1.05 -5.78
C TRP A 412 -15.97 -1.25 -4.98
N SER A 413 -15.71 -0.42 -3.93
CA SER A 413 -14.49 -0.29 -3.10
C SER A 413 -14.58 0.63 -1.79
N SER A 414 -15.46 0.42 -0.80
CA SER A 414 -15.46 1.01 0.61
C SER A 414 -15.01 2.49 0.97
N ASN A 415 -15.75 3.52 1.48
CA ASN A 415 -17.09 3.86 2.10
C ASN A 415 -17.69 5.22 1.53
N GLY A 416 -18.99 5.52 1.28
CA GLY A 416 -20.31 4.80 1.29
C GLY A 416 -21.16 4.79 -0.04
N LYS A 417 -22.51 4.80 -0.01
CA LYS A 417 -23.44 4.29 -1.08
C LYS A 417 -24.10 5.35 -2.02
N ILE A 418 -24.64 4.99 -3.20
CA ILE A 418 -25.87 5.67 -3.75
C ILE A 418 -26.69 4.79 -4.73
N LEU A 419 -28.00 5.09 -4.83
CA LEU A 419 -28.97 4.55 -5.81
C LEU A 419 -29.20 5.56 -6.95
N TYR A 420 -29.66 5.09 -8.11
CA TYR A 420 -30.32 5.96 -9.09
C TYR A 420 -31.55 5.25 -9.68
N LYS A 421 -32.70 5.90 -9.61
CA LYS A 421 -33.97 5.45 -10.19
C LYS A 421 -34.34 6.37 -11.36
N ARG A 422 -34.81 5.76 -12.46
CA ARG A 422 -35.79 6.35 -13.37
C ARG A 422 -36.88 5.31 -13.56
#